data_AF-A0A376WYG9-F1
#
_entry.id   AF-A0A376WYG9-F1
#
_cell.length_a   1.000
_cell.length_b   1.000
_cell.length_c   1.000
_cell.angle_alpha   90.00
_cell.angle_beta   90.00
_cell.angle_gamma   90.00
#
_symmetry.space_group_name_H-M   'P 1'
#
loop_
_entity.id
_entity.type
_entity.pdbx_description
1 polymer ?
#
loop_
_entity_poly.entity_id
_entity_poly.type
_entity_poly.pdbx_seq_one_letter_code
_entity_poly.pdbx_strand_id
1 'polypeptide(L)'
;MSRIIMLIPTGTSVGLTSVSLGVIRAMERKGVRLSVFKPIAQPRTGGDAPDQTTTIVRANSSTTTAAEPLKMSYVEGLLSSNQKDVLMEEIVANYHANTKDAEVVLVEGLVPTRKHQFAQSLNYEIAKTLNAEIVFVMSQGTDTPEQLKERIELTRNSFGVPKTPTSPALSLTN
;
A
#
# COMPACT_ATOMS: atom_id res chain seq x y z
N MET A 1 15.96 -7.97 -9.93
CA MET A 1 15.29 -7.35 -8.76
C MET A 1 13.80 -7.39 -9.02
N SER A 2 13.02 -7.75 -8.00
CA SER A 2 11.56 -7.73 -8.07
C SER A 2 11.05 -6.29 -8.20
N ARG A 3 10.00 -6.09 -8.98
CA ARG A 3 9.32 -4.79 -9.05
C ARG A 3 8.39 -4.67 -7.85
N ILE A 4 8.51 -3.59 -7.07
CA ILE A 4 7.75 -3.41 -5.83
C ILE A 4 6.66 -2.38 -6.10
N ILE A 5 5.40 -2.78 -5.92
CA ILE A 5 4.24 -1.92 -6.12
C ILE A 5 3.52 -1.81 -4.78
N MET A 6 3.42 -0.59 -4.24
CA MET A 6 2.71 -0.33 -2.99
C MET A 6 1.35 0.32 -3.26
N LEU A 7 0.29 -0.35 -2.84
CA LEU A 7 -1.06 0.19 -2.84
C LEU A 7 -1.25 1.06 -1.61
N ILE A 8 -1.44 2.36 -1.82
CA ILE A 8 -1.64 3.34 -0.73
C ILE A 8 -3.07 3.88 -0.78
N PRO A 9 -3.90 3.61 0.23
CA PRO A 9 -5.25 4.16 0.29
C PRO A 9 -5.21 5.67 0.60
N THR A 10 -6.06 6.42 -0.09
CA THR A 10 -6.24 7.87 0.13
C THR A 10 -7.24 8.20 1.24
N GLY A 11 -7.92 7.19 1.77
CA GLY A 11 -8.96 7.35 2.79
C GLY A 11 -9.53 6.01 3.23
N THR A 12 -10.54 6.08 4.09
CA THR A 12 -11.35 4.92 4.48
C THR A 12 -12.31 4.50 3.36
N SER A 13 -12.72 3.23 3.33
CA SER A 13 -13.74 2.73 2.41
C SER A 13 -13.42 2.87 0.92
N VAL A 14 -12.13 2.98 0.57
CA VAL A 14 -11.65 3.03 -0.83
C VAL A 14 -11.56 1.65 -1.49
N GLY A 15 -11.92 0.58 -0.78
CA GLY A 15 -11.88 -0.79 -1.30
C GLY A 15 -10.47 -1.39 -1.40
N LEU A 16 -9.52 -0.97 -0.55
CA LEU A 16 -8.12 -1.41 -0.61
C LEU A 16 -7.95 -2.93 -0.68
N THR A 17 -8.62 -3.69 0.19
CA THR A 17 -8.56 -5.16 0.17
C THR A 17 -9.11 -5.74 -1.14
N SER A 18 -10.23 -5.21 -1.65
CA SER A 18 -10.81 -5.68 -2.91
C SER A 18 -9.90 -5.39 -4.10
N VAL A 19 -9.29 -4.21 -4.15
CA VAL A 19 -8.31 -3.84 -5.18
C VAL A 19 -7.09 -4.76 -5.08
N SER A 20 -6.56 -4.99 -3.89
CA SER A 20 -5.40 -5.86 -3.67
C SER A 20 -5.67 -7.29 -4.16
N LEU A 21 -6.82 -7.88 -3.78
CA LEU A 21 -7.24 -9.19 -4.24
C LEU A 21 -7.46 -9.25 -5.76
N GLY A 22 -8.02 -8.20 -6.36
CA GLY A 22 -8.19 -8.08 -7.81
C GLY A 22 -6.85 -8.07 -8.55
N VAL A 23 -5.88 -7.30 -8.05
CA VAL A 23 -4.52 -7.25 -8.60
C VAL A 23 -3.84 -8.62 -8.47
N ILE A 24 -3.90 -9.24 -7.29
CA ILE A 24 -3.35 -10.58 -7.06
C ILE A 24 -3.92 -11.56 -8.09
N ARG A 25 -5.24 -11.61 -8.21
CA ARG A 25 -5.92 -12.52 -9.13
C ARG A 25 -5.54 -12.27 -10.60
N ALA A 26 -5.39 -11.01 -10.99
CA ALA A 26 -4.98 -10.64 -12.35
C ALA A 26 -3.54 -11.06 -12.66
N MET A 27 -2.63 -10.92 -11.70
CA MET A 27 -1.22 -11.34 -11.85
C MET A 27 -1.09 -12.86 -11.90
N GLU A 28 -1.79 -13.58 -11.02
CA GLU A 28 -1.84 -15.06 -11.02
C GLU A 28 -2.32 -15.61 -12.36
N ARG A 29 -3.40 -15.04 -12.92
CA ARG A 29 -3.92 -15.45 -14.24
C ARG A 29 -2.94 -15.23 -15.39
N LYS A 30 -2.00 -14.30 -15.22
CA LYS A 30 -0.93 -14.03 -16.20
C LYS A 30 0.34 -14.85 -15.94
N GLY A 31 0.35 -15.72 -14.92
CA GLY A 31 1.51 -16.53 -14.55
C GLY A 31 2.67 -15.72 -13.95
N VAL A 32 2.41 -14.49 -13.49
CA VAL A 32 3.44 -13.66 -12.84
C VAL A 32 3.72 -14.21 -11.45
N ARG A 33 5.00 -14.42 -11.11
CA ARG A 33 5.40 -14.80 -9.75
C ARG A 33 5.24 -13.61 -8.81
N LEU A 34 4.12 -13.59 -8.09
CA LEU A 34 3.74 -12.53 -7.16
C LEU A 34 3.97 -12.96 -5.71
N SER A 35 4.54 -12.07 -4.90
CA SER A 35 4.45 -12.15 -3.44
C SER A 35 3.63 -10.99 -2.89
N VAL A 36 2.81 -11.27 -1.88
CA VAL A 36 2.03 -10.25 -1.17
C VAL A 36 2.73 -9.92 0.14
N PHE A 37 2.94 -8.64 0.38
CA PHE A 37 3.58 -8.17 1.58
C PHE A 37 2.70 -7.12 2.25
N LYS A 38 2.15 -7.44 3.43
CA LYS A 38 1.50 -6.45 4.28
C LYS A 38 2.46 -6.13 5.42
N PRO A 39 3.07 -4.94 5.49
CA PRO A 39 4.09 -4.66 6.49
C PRO A 39 3.53 -4.68 7.92
N ILE A 40 2.32 -4.13 8.08
CA ILE A 40 1.69 -3.89 9.38
C ILE A 40 0.23 -4.34 9.33
N ALA A 41 -0.19 -5.08 10.36
CA ALA A 41 -1.53 -5.64 10.46
C ALA A 41 -2.53 -4.52 10.78
N GLN A 42 -3.70 -4.51 10.12
CA GLN A 42 -4.76 -3.57 10.45
C GLN A 42 -6.12 -4.27 10.48
N PRO A 43 -6.34 -5.15 11.47
CA PRO A 43 -7.57 -5.93 11.57
C PRO A 43 -8.79 -5.02 11.75
N ARG A 44 -9.91 -5.38 11.09
CA ARG A 44 -11.15 -4.58 11.15
C ARG A 44 -11.79 -4.56 12.54
N THR A 45 -11.57 -5.60 13.33
CA THR A 45 -12.02 -5.70 14.73
C THR A 45 -11.13 -4.94 15.70
N GLY A 46 -9.99 -4.41 15.24
CA GLY A 46 -8.96 -3.83 16.09
C GLY A 46 -8.16 -4.88 16.88
N GLY A 47 -7.20 -4.39 17.68
CA GLY A 47 -6.28 -5.22 18.45
C GLY A 47 -5.27 -5.95 17.56
N ASP A 48 -4.79 -7.10 18.05
CA ASP A 48 -3.78 -7.94 17.39
C ASP A 48 -4.40 -9.17 16.70
N ALA A 49 -5.65 -9.06 16.26
CA ALA A 49 -6.29 -10.09 15.46
C ALA A 49 -5.59 -10.23 14.09
N PRO A 50 -5.68 -11.41 13.43
CA PRO A 50 -5.12 -11.62 12.10
C PRO A 50 -5.65 -10.60 11.08
N ASP A 51 -4.79 -10.18 10.17
CA ASP A 51 -5.18 -9.27 9.12
C ASP A 51 -6.09 -9.95 8.08
N GLN A 52 -7.14 -9.24 7.63
CA GLN A 52 -8.13 -9.83 6.74
C GLN A 52 -7.54 -10.14 5.36
N THR A 53 -6.72 -9.26 4.79
CA THR A 53 -6.16 -9.47 3.44
C THR A 53 -5.23 -10.67 3.46
N THR A 54 -4.30 -10.74 4.42
CA THR A 54 -3.33 -11.87 4.50
C THR A 54 -4.05 -13.20 4.73
N THR A 55 -5.09 -13.21 5.56
CA THR A 55 -5.93 -14.40 5.80
C THR A 55 -6.60 -14.88 4.52
N ILE A 56 -7.19 -13.97 3.73
CA ILE A 56 -7.85 -14.32 2.46
C ILE A 56 -6.83 -14.86 1.44
N VAL A 57 -5.68 -14.19 1.29
CA VAL A 57 -4.65 -14.61 0.33
C VAL A 57 -4.14 -16.01 0.64
N ARG A 58 -3.84 -16.30 1.92
CA ARG A 58 -3.36 -17.62 2.34
C ARG A 58 -4.40 -18.73 2.15
N ALA A 59 -5.69 -18.40 2.33
CA ALA A 59 -6.75 -19.38 2.16
C ALA A 59 -7.08 -19.67 0.68
N ASN A 60 -6.76 -18.76 -0.24
CA ASN A 60 -7.25 -18.82 -1.63
C ASN A 60 -6.17 -18.85 -2.70
N SER A 61 -4.90 -18.67 -2.35
CA SER A 61 -3.79 -18.73 -3.30
C SER A 61 -2.94 -19.99 -3.11
N SER A 62 -2.69 -20.69 -4.21
CA SER A 62 -1.79 -21.84 -4.26
C SER A 62 -0.34 -21.45 -4.56
N THR A 63 -0.10 -20.23 -5.05
CA THR A 63 1.23 -19.79 -5.54
C THR A 63 1.72 -18.52 -4.88
N THR A 64 0.84 -17.72 -4.28
CA THR A 64 1.19 -16.44 -3.67
C THR A 64 1.47 -16.62 -2.18
N THR A 65 2.67 -16.25 -1.76
CA THR A 65 3.02 -16.18 -0.34
C THR A 65 2.57 -14.85 0.26
N ALA A 66 2.10 -14.89 1.50
CA ALA A 66 1.80 -13.70 2.29
C ALA A 66 2.57 -13.75 3.62
N ALA A 67 3.52 -12.84 3.80
CA ALA A 67 4.31 -12.71 5.02
C ALA A 67 3.43 -12.38 6.23
N GLU A 68 3.87 -12.74 7.44
CA GLU A 68 3.19 -12.29 8.65
C GLU A 68 3.47 -10.79 8.87
N PRO A 69 2.42 -9.96 9.04
CA PRO A 69 2.57 -8.55 9.29
C PRO A 69 3.00 -8.26 10.74
N LEU A 70 3.67 -7.13 10.96
CA LEU A 70 3.91 -6.62 12.32
C LEU A 70 2.58 -6.25 12.99
N LYS A 71 2.45 -6.56 14.28
CA LYS A 71 1.25 -6.23 15.07
C LYS A 71 1.14 -4.72 15.26
N MET A 72 -0.08 -4.19 15.20
CA MET A 72 -0.31 -2.75 15.36
C MET A 72 0.12 -2.26 16.75
N SER A 73 -0.13 -3.04 17.81
CA SER A 73 0.28 -2.70 19.18
C SER A 73 1.80 -2.49 19.30
N TYR A 74 2.58 -3.35 18.65
CA TYR A 74 4.04 -3.27 18.61
C TYR A 74 4.50 -2.01 17.86
N VAL A 75 3.92 -1.75 16.69
CA VAL A 75 4.19 -0.55 15.90
C VAL A 75 3.88 0.73 16.68
N GLU A 76 2.73 0.80 17.35
CA GLU A 76 2.37 1.93 18.22
C GLU A 76 3.39 2.14 19.36
N GLY A 77 3.91 1.04 19.93
CA GLY A 77 4.99 1.09 20.93
C GLY A 77 6.30 1.68 20.39
N LEU A 78 6.73 1.26 19.21
CA LEU A 78 7.94 1.82 18.57
C LEU A 78 7.76 3.30 18.22
N LEU A 79 6.61 3.67 17.65
CA LEU A 79 6.32 5.06 17.27
C LEU A 79 6.25 5.99 18.49
N SER A 80 5.58 5.57 19.56
CA SER A 80 5.49 6.36 20.81
C SER A 80 6.84 6.51 21.51
N SER A 81 7.76 5.57 21.29
CA SER A 81 9.13 5.62 21.80
C SER A 81 10.11 6.34 20.84
N ASN A 82 9.62 6.96 19.77
CA ASN A 82 10.42 7.60 18.72
C ASN A 82 11.43 6.66 18.03
N GLN A 83 11.10 5.36 17.95
CA GLN A 83 11.92 4.31 17.33
C GLN A 83 11.46 3.98 15.90
N LYS A 84 11.18 5.02 15.10
CA LYS A 84 10.72 4.85 13.71
C LYS A 84 11.78 4.17 12.84
N ASP A 85 13.06 4.44 13.08
CA ASP A 85 14.16 3.85 12.28
C ASP A 85 14.25 2.33 12.49
N VAL A 86 14.05 1.87 13.74
CA VAL A 86 13.96 0.44 14.07
C VAL A 86 12.78 -0.21 13.35
N LEU A 87 11.62 0.44 13.35
CA LEU A 87 10.45 -0.04 12.60
C LEU A 87 10.75 -0.18 11.10
N MET A 88 11.46 0.78 10.49
CA MET A 88 11.82 0.69 9.08
C MET A 88 12.80 -0.46 8.81
N GLU A 89 13.79 -0.65 9.67
CA GLU A 89 14.75 -1.77 9.57
C GLU A 89 14.05 -3.13 9.65
N GLU A 90 13.13 -3.30 10.61
CA GLU A 90 12.35 -4.53 10.74
C GLU A 90 11.48 -4.81 9.52
N ILE A 91 10.85 -3.77 8.95
CA ILE A 91 10.05 -3.91 7.73
C ILE A 91 10.92 -4.37 6.56
N VAL A 92 12.14 -3.81 6.41
CA VAL A 92 13.10 -4.21 5.38
C VAL A 92 13.55 -5.65 5.58
N ALA A 93 13.89 -6.04 6.81
CA ALA A 93 14.29 -7.40 7.13
C ALA A 93 13.17 -8.40 6.81
N ASN A 94 11.93 -8.08 7.21
CA ASN A 94 10.76 -8.92 6.95
C ASN A 94 10.45 -9.02 5.46
N TYR A 95 10.59 -7.91 4.70
CA TYR A 95 10.48 -7.90 3.25
C TYR A 95 11.48 -8.88 2.62
N HIS A 96 12.78 -8.73 2.90
CA HIS A 96 13.82 -9.57 2.31
C HIS A 96 13.70 -11.06 2.68
N ALA A 97 13.18 -11.36 3.86
CA ALA A 97 12.96 -12.74 4.29
C ALA A 97 11.85 -13.45 3.47
N ASN A 98 10.85 -12.71 2.99
CA ASN A 98 9.60 -13.29 2.47
C ASN A 98 9.37 -13.10 0.96
N THR A 99 10.20 -12.34 0.24
CA THR A 99 9.93 -11.97 -1.17
C THR A 99 11.02 -12.36 -2.17
N LYS A 100 11.93 -13.29 -1.81
CA LYS A 100 13.16 -13.57 -2.58
C LYS A 100 12.95 -14.05 -4.01
N ASP A 101 11.88 -14.82 -4.26
CA ASP A 101 11.65 -15.48 -5.56
C ASP A 101 10.61 -14.79 -6.46
N ALA A 102 10.10 -13.64 -5.99
CA ALA A 102 9.03 -12.90 -6.66
C ALA A 102 9.56 -12.08 -7.85
N GLU A 103 8.80 -12.02 -8.94
CA GLU A 103 8.99 -11.00 -9.99
C GLU A 103 8.38 -9.67 -9.58
N VAL A 104 7.23 -9.72 -8.90
CA VAL A 104 6.51 -8.56 -8.40
C VAL A 104 6.20 -8.76 -6.92
N VAL A 105 6.41 -7.72 -6.12
CA VAL A 105 5.91 -7.68 -4.74
C VAL A 105 4.79 -6.65 -4.67
N LEU A 106 3.60 -7.11 -4.31
CA LEU A 106 2.47 -6.23 -4.00
C LEU A 106 2.48 -5.91 -2.51
N VAL A 107 2.76 -4.64 -2.19
CA VAL A 107 2.75 -4.13 -0.82
C VAL A 107 1.39 -3.49 -0.53
N GLU A 108 0.69 -3.94 0.51
CA GLU A 108 -0.58 -3.31 0.93
C GLU A 108 -0.33 -2.34 2.09
N GLY A 109 -0.59 -1.05 1.85
CA GLY A 109 -0.44 0.00 2.85
C GLY A 109 -1.52 -0.02 3.96
N LEU A 110 -1.33 0.87 4.92
CA LEU A 110 -2.27 1.13 6.02
C LEU A 110 -3.38 2.07 5.58
N VAL A 111 -4.62 1.79 6.00
CA VAL A 111 -5.74 2.71 5.82
C VAL A 111 -5.64 3.84 6.85
N PRO A 112 -5.65 5.12 6.43
CA PRO A 112 -5.68 6.23 7.37
C PRO A 112 -7.04 6.26 8.08
N THR A 113 -7.01 6.23 9.41
CA THR A 113 -8.22 6.31 10.26
C THR A 113 -7.99 7.31 11.38
N ARG A 114 -9.06 7.69 12.10
CA ARG A 114 -8.95 8.57 13.27
C ARG A 114 -8.04 8.00 14.37
N LYS A 115 -7.98 6.68 14.49
CA LYS A 115 -7.11 5.98 15.46
C LYS A 115 -5.66 5.93 14.99
N HIS A 116 -5.43 5.80 13.68
CA HIS A 116 -4.09 5.65 13.11
C HIS A 116 -3.77 6.84 12.19
N GLN A 117 -3.70 8.06 12.75
CA GLN A 117 -3.41 9.27 11.98
C GLN A 117 -1.99 9.27 11.39
N PHE A 118 -1.08 8.48 11.98
CA PHE A 118 0.28 8.28 11.48
C PHE A 118 0.34 7.46 10.17
N ALA A 119 -0.74 6.78 9.77
CA ALA A 119 -0.73 5.83 8.67
C ALA A 119 -0.26 6.42 7.33
N GLN A 120 -0.63 7.68 7.02
CA GLN A 120 -0.23 8.31 5.76
C GLN A 120 1.27 8.58 5.70
N SER A 121 1.83 9.17 6.76
CA SER A 121 3.28 9.40 6.86
C SER A 121 4.04 8.07 6.87
N LEU A 122 3.53 7.08 7.59
CA LEU A 122 4.17 5.76 7.67
C LEU A 122 4.13 5.02 6.32
N ASN A 123 3.03 5.08 5.59
CA ASN A 123 2.95 4.53 4.23
C ASN A 123 4.00 5.16 3.30
N TYR A 124 4.20 6.48 3.38
CA TYR A 124 5.21 7.17 2.59
C TYR A 124 6.62 6.70 2.92
N GLU A 125 6.95 6.61 4.22
CA GLU A 125 8.27 6.17 4.67
C GLU A 125 8.55 4.71 4.27
N ILE A 126 7.55 3.83 4.40
CA ILE A 126 7.67 2.43 3.96
C ILE A 126 7.90 2.37 2.45
N ALA A 127 7.11 3.09 1.66
CA ALA A 127 7.25 3.11 0.21
C ALA A 127 8.65 3.59 -0.20
N LYS A 128 9.14 4.66 0.42
CA LYS A 128 10.48 5.20 0.17
C LYS A 128 11.58 4.22 0.59
N THR A 129 11.46 3.63 1.78
CA THR A 129 12.44 2.68 2.33
C THR A 129 12.55 1.43 1.46
N LEU A 130 11.43 0.93 0.95
CA LEU A 130 11.40 -0.22 0.04
C LEU A 130 11.66 0.16 -1.43
N ASN A 131 11.84 1.44 -1.74
CA ASN A 131 11.91 1.94 -3.12
C ASN A 131 10.73 1.44 -4.00
N ALA A 132 9.52 1.50 -3.45
CA ALA A 132 8.30 0.99 -4.06
C ALA A 132 7.65 2.02 -5.00
N GLU A 133 7.14 1.56 -6.14
CA GLU A 133 6.22 2.33 -6.98
C GLU A 133 4.89 2.49 -6.26
N ILE A 134 4.42 3.73 -6.13
CA ILE A 134 3.18 4.03 -5.42
C ILE A 134 2.00 4.02 -6.39
N VAL A 135 0.98 3.25 -6.04
CA VAL A 135 -0.34 3.29 -6.69
C VAL A 135 -1.36 3.72 -5.66
N PHE A 136 -1.94 4.91 -5.85
CA PHE A 136 -2.99 5.39 -4.96
C PHE A 136 -4.31 4.64 -5.21
N VAL A 137 -4.95 4.23 -4.12
CA VAL A 137 -6.29 3.65 -4.14
C VAL A 137 -7.28 4.66 -3.58
N MET A 138 -8.25 5.02 -4.41
CA MET A 138 -9.26 6.02 -4.09
C MET A 138 -10.62 5.58 -4.61
N SER A 139 -11.67 6.08 -3.94
CA SER A 139 -13.05 5.99 -4.42
C SER A 139 -13.48 7.37 -4.89
N GLN A 140 -14.34 7.44 -5.90
CA GLN A 140 -15.00 8.69 -6.27
C GLN A 140 -15.92 9.17 -5.13
N GLY A 141 -16.62 8.24 -4.46
CA GLY A 141 -17.60 8.59 -3.44
C GLY A 141 -18.70 9.49 -4.02
N THR A 142 -18.93 10.63 -3.38
CA THR A 142 -19.90 11.65 -3.80
C THR A 142 -19.25 12.83 -4.55
N ASP A 143 -17.95 12.76 -4.83
CA ASP A 143 -17.21 13.83 -5.50
C ASP A 143 -17.67 14.00 -6.95
N THR A 144 -17.78 15.24 -7.39
CA THR A 144 -17.81 15.56 -8.82
C THR A 144 -16.45 15.26 -9.47
N PRO A 145 -16.37 15.14 -10.81
CA PRO A 145 -15.10 14.94 -11.51
C PRO A 145 -14.03 15.99 -11.15
N GLU A 146 -14.43 17.25 -10.94
CA GLU A 146 -13.53 18.35 -10.58
C GLU A 146 -12.98 18.19 -9.16
N GLN A 147 -13.84 17.84 -8.21
CA GLN A 147 -13.46 17.58 -6.81
C GLN A 147 -12.53 16.37 -6.72
N LEU A 148 -12.83 15.31 -7.47
CA LEU A 148 -11.97 14.13 -7.54
C LEU A 148 -10.59 14.50 -8.10
N LYS A 149 -10.53 15.32 -9.16
CA LYS A 149 -9.28 15.81 -9.73
C LYS A 149 -8.47 16.61 -8.71
N GLU A 150 -9.10 17.52 -7.97
CA GLU A 150 -8.44 18.29 -6.92
C GLU A 150 -7.88 17.36 -5.82
N ARG A 151 -8.66 16.36 -5.39
CA ARG A 151 -8.21 15.37 -4.40
C ARG A 151 -7.02 14.53 -4.90
N ILE A 152 -6.99 14.18 -6.19
CA ILE A 152 -5.84 13.51 -6.81
C ILE A 152 -4.59 14.40 -6.72
N GLU A 153 -4.69 15.67 -7.10
CA GLU A 153 -3.56 16.61 -7.06
C GLU A 153 -3.07 16.86 -5.62
N LEU A 154 -3.99 17.00 -4.66
CA LEU A 154 -3.63 17.13 -3.24
C LEU A 154 -2.90 15.89 -2.70
N THR A 155 -3.40 14.70 -3.02
CA THR A 155 -2.77 13.43 -2.62
C THR A 155 -1.37 13.34 -3.20
N ARG A 156 -1.21 13.63 -4.49
CA ARG A 156 0.09 13.65 -5.18
C ARG A 156 1.09 14.57 -4.49
N ASN A 157 0.67 15.80 -4.20
CA ASN A 157 1.52 16.81 -3.55
C ASN A 157 1.95 16.38 -2.15
N SER A 158 1.05 15.74 -1.38
CA SER A 158 1.36 15.26 -0.03
C SER A 158 2.44 14.16 0.02
N PHE A 159 2.62 13.43 -1.08
CA PHE A 159 3.66 12.39 -1.23
C PHE A 159 4.93 12.92 -1.92
N GLY A 160 5.04 14.23 -2.14
CA GLY A 160 6.22 14.85 -2.75
C GLY A 160 6.51 14.42 -4.18
N VAL A 161 5.53 13.83 -4.89
CA VAL A 161 5.71 13.38 -6.27
C VAL A 161 5.72 14.61 -7.19
N PRO A 162 6.83 14.92 -7.89
CA PRO A 162 6.92 16.08 -8.77
C PRO A 162 5.80 16.07 -9.81
N LYS A 163 5.32 17.24 -10.24
CA LYS A 163 4.38 17.35 -11.36
C LYS A 163 4.94 16.60 -12.57
N THR A 164 4.16 15.67 -13.11
CA THR A 164 4.41 15.08 -14.42
C THR A 164 4.28 16.24 -15.38
N PRO A 165 5.26 16.52 -16.24
CA PRO A 165 5.09 17.54 -17.25
C PRO A 165 3.83 17.18 -18.02
N THR A 166 2.83 18.05 -17.98
CA THR A 166 1.70 17.94 -18.90
C THR A 166 2.30 18.00 -20.28
N SER A 167 2.24 16.88 -21.03
CA SER A 167 2.56 16.91 -22.45
C SER A 167 1.76 18.06 -23.06
N PRO A 168 2.39 19.01 -23.76
CA PRO A 168 1.67 20.15 -24.30
C PRO A 168 0.55 19.58 -25.18
N ALA A 169 -0.68 19.98 -24.85
CA ALA A 169 -1.83 19.68 -25.68
C ALA A 169 -1.45 20.04 -27.11
N LEU A 170 -1.59 19.07 -28.02
CA LEU A 170 -1.56 19.33 -29.46
C LEU A 170 -2.53 20.48 -29.71
N SER A 171 -1.98 21.66 -29.96
CA SER A 171 -2.73 22.81 -30.42
C SER A 171 -3.24 22.46 -31.80
N LEU A 172 -4.45 21.93 -31.87
CA LEU A 172 -5.25 21.96 -33.08
C LEU A 172 -5.59 23.43 -33.34
N THR A 173 -4.71 24.11 -34.08
CA THR A 173 -5.08 25.32 -34.79
C THR A 173 -5.72 24.91 -36.11
N ASN A 174 -6.94 25.41 -36.31
CA ASN A 174 -7.69 25.39 -37.57
C ASN A 174 -6.86 25.82 -38.78
#